data_AF-A0A3Q2ZXR6-F1
#
_entry.id   AF-A0A3Q2ZXR6-F1
#
_cell.length_a   1.000
_cell.length_b   1.000
_cell.length_c   1.000
_cell.angle_alpha   90.00
_cell.angle_beta   90.00
_cell.angle_gamma   90.00
#
_symmetry.space_group_name_H-M   'P 1'
#
loop_
_entity.id
_entity.type
_entity.pdbx_description
1 polymer ?
#
loop_
_entity_poly.entity_id
_entity_poly.type
_entity_poly.pdbx_seq_one_letter_code
_entity_poly.pdbx_strand_id
1 'polypeptide(L)'
;FRRARTYLAKIAIVLQDAPGQMLMFRQLMTKIVLLTSEDQKCVKNNIRVCLSTNKCFVKVPVIAESNHSKRNYWKLDCGQITAKMVRRHFRGLLQLFPELAPKVGTKGASSKPPDQHPARQSPDPAACKAAQVRCQVKFSGPFSIESLLRRDSPSGASPRPGVQIIRAEQQQ
;
A
#
# COMPACT_ATOMS: atom_id res chain seq x y z
N PHE A 1 -16.51 -1.70 11.15
CA PHE A 1 -16.05 -1.63 9.75
C PHE A 1 -15.47 -0.30 9.26
N ARG A 2 -15.97 0.88 9.65
CA ARG A 2 -15.51 2.19 9.11
C ARG A 2 -13.99 2.46 9.19
N ARG A 3 -13.26 1.75 10.06
CA ARG A 3 -11.80 1.88 10.22
C ARG A 3 -11.00 1.12 9.13
N ALA A 4 -11.61 0.16 8.41
CA ALA A 4 -10.96 -0.64 7.37
C ALA A 4 -11.12 0.00 5.99
N ARG A 5 -10.09 0.75 5.56
CA ARG A 5 -10.13 1.50 4.29
C ARG A 5 -9.72 0.67 3.07
N THR A 6 -8.84 -0.32 3.25
CA THR A 6 -8.30 -1.11 2.14
C THR A 6 -8.99 -2.45 2.00
N TYR A 7 -9.04 -3.00 0.79
CA TYR A 7 -9.55 -4.37 0.55
C TYR A 7 -8.81 -5.41 1.39
N LEU A 8 -7.50 -5.22 1.61
CA LEU A 8 -6.71 -6.07 2.49
C LEU A 8 -7.29 -6.09 3.92
N ALA A 9 -7.54 -4.91 4.50
CA ALA A 9 -8.12 -4.81 5.83
C ALA A 9 -9.57 -5.31 5.87
N LYS A 10 -10.38 -4.99 4.85
CA LYS A 10 -11.78 -5.45 4.73
C LYS A 10 -11.84 -6.99 4.71
N ILE A 11 -11.06 -7.64 3.85
CA ILE A 11 -10.98 -9.10 3.72
C ILE A 11 -10.48 -9.72 5.03
N ALA A 12 -9.43 -9.16 5.64
CA ALA A 12 -8.89 -9.69 6.90
C ALA A 12 -9.93 -9.71 8.02
N ILE A 13 -10.70 -8.63 8.20
CA ILE A 13 -11.78 -8.61 9.21
C ILE A 13 -12.86 -9.64 8.88
N VAL A 14 -13.30 -9.71 7.62
CA VAL A 14 -14.33 -10.67 7.20
C VAL A 14 -13.90 -12.13 7.46
N LEU A 15 -12.60 -12.43 7.29
CA LEU A 15 -12.03 -13.74 7.59
C LEU A 15 -11.88 -13.97 9.10
N GLN A 16 -11.46 -12.95 9.86
CA GLN A 16 -11.33 -13.03 11.32
C GLN A 16 -12.66 -13.35 11.99
N ASP A 17 -13.75 -12.76 11.49
CA ASP A 17 -15.11 -12.94 12.01
C ASP A 17 -15.81 -14.21 11.44
N ALA A 18 -15.13 -14.99 10.61
CA ALA A 18 -15.70 -16.19 10.00
C ALA A 18 -15.52 -17.42 10.88
N PRO A 19 -16.48 -18.37 10.85
CA PRO A 19 -16.29 -19.66 11.50
C PRO A 19 -15.06 -20.37 10.89
N GLY A 20 -14.17 -20.87 11.75
CA GLY A 20 -12.92 -21.51 11.32
C GLY A 20 -11.92 -20.57 10.64
N GLN A 21 -12.12 -19.25 10.74
CA GLN A 21 -11.28 -18.21 10.13
C GLN A 21 -11.05 -18.40 8.63
N MET A 22 -12.06 -18.95 7.95
CA MET A 22 -11.96 -19.30 6.53
C MET A 22 -13.29 -19.11 5.81
N LEU A 23 -13.22 -18.67 4.55
CA LEU A 23 -14.42 -18.49 3.71
C LEU A 23 -14.14 -18.84 2.27
N MET A 24 -15.19 -19.25 1.56
CA MET A 24 -15.16 -19.35 0.11
C MET A 24 -15.15 -17.96 -0.52
N PHE A 25 -14.61 -17.87 -1.75
CA PHE A 25 -14.61 -16.62 -2.52
C PHE A 25 -16.02 -15.99 -2.66
N ARG A 26 -17.05 -16.81 -2.89
CA ARG A 26 -18.45 -16.32 -2.98
C ARG A 26 -18.91 -15.67 -1.67
N GLN A 27 -18.58 -16.28 -0.53
CA GLN A 27 -18.95 -15.76 0.79
C GLN A 27 -18.21 -14.46 1.12
N LEU A 28 -16.91 -14.39 0.78
CA LEU A 28 -16.12 -13.15 0.89
C LEU A 28 -16.74 -12.01 0.09
N MET A 29 -17.08 -12.28 -1.18
CA MET A 29 -17.72 -11.29 -2.04
C MET A 29 -19.04 -10.80 -1.45
N THR A 30 -19.94 -11.71 -1.06
CA THR A 30 -21.23 -11.34 -0.47
C THR A 30 -21.05 -10.49 0.79
N LYS A 31 -20.19 -10.91 1.73
CA LYS A 31 -19.95 -10.15 2.95
C LYS A 31 -19.36 -8.78 2.66
N ILE A 32 -18.37 -8.66 1.77
CA ILE A 32 -17.72 -7.37 1.48
C ILE A 32 -18.67 -6.41 0.76
N VAL A 33 -19.47 -6.87 -0.20
CA VAL A 33 -20.47 -6.02 -0.88
C VAL A 33 -21.45 -5.42 0.13
N LEU A 34 -21.95 -6.25 1.07
CA LEU A 34 -22.83 -5.80 2.15
C LEU A 34 -22.17 -4.73 3.05
N LEU A 35 -20.85 -4.72 3.14
CA LEU A 35 -20.09 -3.81 4.00
C LEU A 35 -19.66 -2.51 3.32
N THR A 36 -19.57 -2.50 1.98
CA THR A 36 -19.02 -1.37 1.23
C THR A 36 -20.05 -0.62 0.41
N SER A 37 -21.24 -1.18 0.19
CA SER A 37 -22.27 -0.60 -0.71
C SER A 37 -21.71 -0.27 -2.11
N GLU A 38 -20.64 -0.96 -2.52
CA GLU A 38 -19.99 -0.80 -3.82
C GLU A 38 -20.58 -1.80 -4.83
N ASP A 39 -20.46 -1.50 -6.13
CA ASP A 39 -20.93 -2.41 -7.18
C ASP A 39 -20.25 -3.79 -7.09
N GLN A 40 -21.05 -4.85 -7.25
CA GLN A 40 -20.60 -6.22 -7.08
C GLN A 40 -19.47 -6.59 -8.05
N LYS A 41 -19.50 -6.09 -9.29
CA LYS A 41 -18.49 -6.42 -10.31
C LYS A 41 -17.14 -5.82 -9.95
N CYS A 42 -17.13 -4.55 -9.50
CA CYS A 42 -15.94 -3.86 -9.01
C CYS A 42 -15.35 -4.57 -7.79
N VAL A 43 -16.18 -4.90 -6.80
CA VAL A 43 -15.77 -5.60 -5.57
C VAL A 43 -15.15 -6.96 -5.89
N LYS A 44 -15.78 -7.73 -6.79
CA LYS A 44 -15.28 -9.05 -7.20
C LYS A 44 -13.86 -9.01 -7.73
N ASN A 45 -13.54 -8.06 -8.62
CA ASN A 45 -12.21 -7.95 -9.21
C ASN A 45 -11.17 -7.56 -8.14
N ASN A 46 -11.47 -6.55 -7.33
CA ASN A 46 -10.59 -6.09 -6.26
C ASN A 46 -10.29 -7.20 -5.24
N ILE A 47 -11.29 -8.02 -4.89
CA ILE A 47 -11.08 -9.17 -4.00
C ILE A 47 -10.14 -10.18 -4.67
N ARG A 48 -10.34 -10.54 -5.95
CA ARG A 48 -9.47 -11.49 -6.65
C ARG A 48 -8.02 -11.03 -6.63
N VAL A 49 -7.77 -9.78 -7.05
CA VAL A 49 -6.43 -9.19 -7.08
C VAL A 49 -5.83 -9.16 -5.66
N CYS A 50 -6.61 -8.75 -4.66
CA CYS A 50 -6.11 -8.67 -3.29
C CYS A 50 -5.71 -10.05 -2.74
N LEU A 51 -6.51 -11.09 -2.99
CA LEU A 51 -6.22 -12.45 -2.57
C LEU A 51 -5.00 -13.04 -3.28
N SER A 52 -4.80 -12.77 -4.57
CA SER A 52 -3.66 -13.31 -5.32
C SER A 52 -2.35 -12.58 -5.04
N THR A 53 -2.40 -11.27 -4.79
CA THR A 53 -1.18 -10.44 -4.66
C THR A 53 -0.60 -10.49 -3.24
N ASN A 54 -1.43 -10.74 -2.22
CA ASN A 54 -0.97 -10.71 -0.83
C ASN A 54 -0.80 -12.13 -0.27
N LYS A 55 0.46 -12.49 0.04
CA LYS A 55 0.83 -13.81 0.58
C LYS A 55 0.14 -14.18 1.90
N CYS A 56 -0.40 -13.20 2.64
CA CYS A 56 -1.17 -13.45 3.86
C CYS A 56 -2.55 -14.06 3.61
N PHE A 57 -3.03 -14.11 2.37
CA PHE A 57 -4.25 -14.82 2.02
C PHE A 57 -3.89 -16.16 1.40
N VAL A 58 -4.14 -17.23 2.14
CA VAL A 58 -3.77 -18.58 1.74
C VAL A 58 -4.98 -19.29 1.18
N LYS A 59 -4.85 -19.83 -0.03
CA LYS A 59 -5.88 -20.67 -0.66
C LYS A 59 -5.73 -22.10 -0.14
N VAL A 60 -6.71 -22.56 0.62
CA VAL A 60 -6.75 -23.91 1.18
C VAL A 60 -7.69 -24.76 0.33
N PRO A 61 -7.18 -25.77 -0.40
CA PRO A 61 -8.03 -26.77 -1.03
C PRO A 61 -8.64 -27.65 0.05
N VAL A 62 -9.96 -27.79 0.07
CA VAL A 62 -10.61 -28.81 0.90
C VAL A 62 -10.76 -30.07 0.04
N ILE A 63 -10.08 -31.13 0.45
CA ILE A 63 -10.35 -32.50 0.00
C ILE A 63 -11.37 -33.04 0.98
N ALA A 64 -12.64 -33.02 0.60
CA ALA A 64 -13.67 -33.71 1.36
C ALA A 64 -13.76 -35.13 0.78
N GLU A 65 -13.52 -36.13 1.61
CA GLU A 65 -13.79 -37.57 1.36
C GLU A 65 -15.29 -37.86 1.13
N SER A 66 -16.12 -36.84 0.88
CA SER A 66 -17.54 -36.96 0.59
C SER A 66 -17.94 -35.93 -0.46
N ASN A 67 -18.38 -36.43 -1.63
CA ASN A 67 -19.25 -35.93 -2.72
C ASN A 67 -19.57 -34.43 -2.90
N HIS A 68 -18.82 -33.52 -2.29
CA HIS A 68 -18.97 -32.09 -2.41
C HIS A 68 -17.77 -31.57 -3.17
N SER A 69 -18.05 -31.09 -4.38
CA SER A 69 -17.10 -30.49 -5.31
C SER A 69 -15.94 -29.78 -4.61
N LYS A 70 -14.72 -29.96 -5.14
CA LYS A 70 -13.45 -29.37 -4.71
C LYS A 70 -13.58 -27.86 -4.43
N ARG A 71 -14.00 -27.50 -3.23
CA ARG A 71 -14.24 -26.12 -2.81
C ARG A 71 -12.95 -25.55 -2.25
N ASN A 72 -12.55 -24.40 -2.79
CA ASN A 72 -11.37 -23.68 -2.32
C ASN A 72 -11.79 -22.65 -1.28
N TYR A 73 -11.14 -22.68 -0.14
CA TYR A 73 -11.30 -21.71 0.94
C TYR A 73 -10.13 -20.74 0.94
N TRP A 74 -10.35 -19.58 1.54
CA TRP A 74 -9.32 -18.59 1.79
C TRP A 74 -9.21 -18.40 3.30
N LYS A 75 -7.97 -18.40 3.79
CA LYS A 75 -7.62 -18.13 5.19
C LYS A 75 -6.71 -16.91 5.27
N LEU A 76 -6.75 -16.24 6.41
CA LEU A 76 -5.77 -15.23 6.75
C LEU A 76 -4.64 -15.89 7.56
N ASP A 77 -3.41 -15.66 7.11
CA ASP A 77 -2.19 -16.00 7.86
C ASP A 77 -1.58 -14.71 8.42
N CYS A 78 -1.73 -14.53 9.74
CA CYS A 78 -1.20 -13.38 10.48
C CYS A 78 0.34 -13.35 10.52
N GLY A 79 0.99 -14.51 10.41
CA GLY A 79 2.45 -14.63 10.37
C GLY A 79 3.04 -13.90 9.16
N GLN A 80 2.36 -14.01 8.02
CA GLN A 80 2.74 -13.39 6.75
C GLN A 80 2.40 -11.90 6.65
N ILE A 81 1.69 -11.34 7.64
CA ILE A 81 1.46 -9.89 7.72
C ILE A 81 2.76 -9.22 8.20
N THR A 82 3.29 -8.33 7.35
CA THR A 82 4.52 -7.58 7.65
C THR A 82 4.24 -6.33 8.49
N ALA A 83 5.23 -5.84 9.23
CA ALA A 83 5.12 -4.56 9.97
C ALA A 83 4.75 -3.36 9.07
N LYS A 84 5.11 -3.40 7.78
CA LYS A 84 4.69 -2.39 6.79
C LYS A 84 3.18 -2.46 6.53
N MET A 85 2.65 -3.66 6.36
CA MET A 85 1.21 -3.88 6.19
C MET A 85 0.45 -3.47 7.44
N VAL A 86 0.94 -3.82 8.64
CA VAL A 86 0.32 -3.43 9.90
C VAL A 86 0.17 -1.91 9.99
N ARG A 87 1.26 -1.16 9.77
CA ARG A 87 1.24 0.31 9.80
C ARG A 87 0.30 0.93 8.76
N ARG A 88 0.22 0.37 7.56
CA ARG A 88 -0.58 0.92 6.44
C ARG A 88 -2.05 0.55 6.48
N HIS A 89 -2.39 -0.64 6.96
CA HIS A 89 -3.73 -1.22 6.80
C HIS A 89 -4.41 -1.54 8.12
N PHE A 90 -3.65 -1.79 9.19
CA PHE A 90 -4.18 -2.30 10.46
C PHE A 90 -4.00 -1.36 11.66
N ARG A 91 -3.45 -0.15 11.49
CA ARG A 91 -3.19 0.79 12.60
C ARG A 91 -4.39 1.01 13.53
N GLY A 92 -5.61 1.10 12.97
CA GLY A 92 -6.85 1.27 13.74
C GLY A 92 -7.61 -0.03 14.04
N LEU A 93 -7.00 -1.18 13.75
CA LEU A 93 -7.63 -2.50 13.78
C LEU A 93 -6.89 -3.50 14.67
N LEU A 94 -5.80 -3.11 15.32
CA LEU A 94 -4.98 -4.01 16.16
C LEU A 94 -5.77 -4.71 17.27
N GLN A 95 -6.85 -4.09 17.77
CA GLN A 95 -7.75 -4.71 18.75
C GLN A 95 -8.41 -5.99 18.21
N LEU A 96 -8.62 -6.09 16.90
CA LEU A 96 -9.19 -7.26 16.24
C LEU A 96 -8.11 -8.30 15.87
N PHE A 97 -6.84 -7.89 15.90
CA PHE A 97 -5.70 -8.74 15.54
C PHE A 97 -4.58 -8.59 16.58
N PRO A 98 -4.76 -9.12 17.81
CA PRO A 98 -3.75 -9.03 18.86
C PRO A 98 -2.38 -9.59 18.43
N GLU A 99 -2.37 -10.61 17.57
CA GLU A 99 -1.15 -11.23 17.03
C GLU A 99 -0.28 -10.27 16.18
N LEU A 100 -0.86 -9.16 15.71
CA LEU A 100 -0.15 -8.16 14.93
C LEU A 100 0.47 -7.05 15.78
N ALA A 101 0.11 -6.94 17.06
CA ALA A 101 0.61 -5.91 17.96
C ALA A 101 2.16 -5.94 18.16
N PRO A 102 2.81 -7.11 18.35
CA PRO A 102 4.26 -7.18 18.54
C PRO A 102 5.06 -6.65 17.33
N LYS A 103 4.48 -6.77 16.12
CA LYS A 103 5.13 -6.34 14.86
C LYS A 103 5.21 -4.82 14.71
N VAL A 104 4.55 -4.05 15.58
CA VAL A 104 4.59 -2.57 15.56
C VAL A 104 5.73 -2.01 16.42
N GLY A 105 6.22 -2.77 17.41
CA GLY A 105 7.21 -2.29 18.40
C GLY A 105 8.68 -2.56 18.08
N THR A 106 9.01 -3.35 17.05
CA THR A 106 10.39 -3.82 16.87
C THR A 106 11.17 -2.98 15.84
N LYS A 107 11.54 -1.77 16.24
CA LYS A 107 12.72 -1.05 15.73
C LYS A 107 13.36 -0.30 16.90
N GLY A 108 14.26 -0.95 17.63
CA GLY A 108 15.02 -0.29 18.69
C GLY A 108 15.73 -1.17 19.74
N ALA A 109 15.46 -2.47 19.84
CA ALA A 109 16.15 -3.32 20.81
C ALA A 109 17.44 -3.90 20.20
N SER A 110 18.49 -3.07 20.14
CA SER A 110 19.86 -3.58 20.13
C SER A 110 20.13 -4.17 21.51
N SER A 111 20.56 -5.42 21.51
CA SER A 111 21.00 -6.18 22.68
C SER A 111 22.13 -5.47 23.43
N LYS A 112 21.87 -5.01 24.65
CA LYS A 112 22.90 -4.82 25.67
C LYS A 112 22.31 -5.15 27.07
N PRO A 113 23.06 -5.82 27.97
CA PRO A 113 22.53 -6.27 29.25
C PRO A 113 22.28 -5.10 30.22
N PRO A 114 21.40 -5.27 31.23
CA PRO A 114 21.09 -4.22 32.19
C PRO A 114 22.04 -4.31 33.40
N ASP A 115 23.00 -3.40 33.50
CA ASP A 115 23.59 -3.04 34.79
C ASP A 115 22.80 -1.88 35.39
N GLN A 116 22.32 -2.13 36.59
CA GLN A 116 21.50 -1.27 37.43
C GLN A 116 22.35 -0.12 37.97
N HIS A 117 21.82 1.11 38.02
CA HIS A 117 21.93 2.06 39.15
C HIS A 117 21.12 3.35 38.84
N PRO A 118 20.32 3.90 39.79
CA PRO A 118 19.54 5.11 39.58
C PRO A 118 20.14 6.33 40.31
N ALA A 119 20.21 7.49 39.64
CA ALA A 119 20.25 8.82 40.27
C ALA A 119 19.91 9.88 39.21
N ARG A 120 18.67 10.42 39.22
CA ARG A 120 18.35 11.78 39.68
C ARG A 120 19.24 12.89 39.07
N GLN A 121 18.72 13.62 38.08
CA GLN A 121 18.38 15.06 38.14
C GLN A 121 18.16 15.67 36.74
N SER A 122 17.03 16.37 36.60
CA SER A 122 16.72 17.45 35.64
C SER A 122 17.01 18.78 36.36
N PRO A 123 17.28 19.96 35.74
CA PRO A 123 16.84 20.43 34.41
C PRO A 123 17.88 21.24 33.58
N ASP A 124 17.62 21.44 32.27
CA ASP A 124 17.79 22.71 31.51
C ASP A 124 17.47 22.49 30.00
N PRO A 125 16.54 23.25 29.36
CA PRO A 125 16.25 23.11 27.94
C PRO A 125 17.13 24.04 27.09
N ALA A 126 18.39 23.64 26.86
CA ALA A 126 19.25 24.27 25.88
C ALA A 126 18.90 23.80 24.45
N ALA A 127 18.14 24.62 23.74
CA ALA A 127 18.13 24.82 22.29
C ALA A 127 18.49 23.61 21.41
N CYS A 128 17.48 22.81 21.03
CA CYS A 128 17.57 21.98 19.84
C CYS A 128 17.73 22.90 18.62
N LYS A 129 18.97 23.15 18.18
CA LYS A 129 19.22 23.73 16.87
C LYS A 129 18.64 22.77 15.83
N ALA A 130 17.47 23.12 15.30
CA ALA A 130 16.95 22.57 14.07
C ALA A 130 18.03 22.82 13.01
N ALA A 131 18.76 21.77 12.66
CA ALA A 131 19.59 21.77 11.47
C ALA A 131 18.66 22.07 10.30
N GLN A 132 18.63 23.33 9.87
CA GLN A 132 18.02 23.72 8.63
C GLN A 132 18.71 22.89 7.56
N VAL A 133 17.99 21.89 7.05
CA VAL A 133 18.38 21.18 5.83
C VAL A 133 18.27 22.21 4.72
N ARG A 134 19.34 22.98 4.54
CA ARG A 134 19.51 23.90 3.42
C ARG A 134 19.89 23.07 2.21
N CYS A 135 18.95 22.31 1.66
CA CYS A 135 19.07 21.77 0.32
C CYS A 135 18.81 22.89 -0.69
N GLN A 136 19.73 23.85 -0.82
CA GLN A 136 19.80 24.70 -2.00
C GLN A 136 20.72 24.05 -3.02
N VAL A 137 20.23 22.99 -3.65
CA VAL A 137 20.69 22.64 -5.00
C VAL A 137 19.44 22.55 -5.85
N LYS A 138 19.02 23.71 -6.36
CA LYS A 138 17.99 23.74 -7.40
C LYS A 138 18.63 23.15 -8.65
N PHE A 139 18.09 22.04 -9.12
CA PHE A 139 18.52 21.44 -10.38
C PHE A 139 18.32 22.47 -11.50
N SER A 140 19.41 22.96 -12.09
CA SER A 140 19.43 23.90 -13.20
C SER A 140 19.75 23.17 -14.50
N GLY A 141 18.86 22.26 -14.90
CA GLY A 141 18.94 21.57 -16.19
C GLY A 141 17.82 21.99 -17.15
N PRO A 142 17.78 21.45 -18.37
CA PRO A 142 16.70 21.70 -19.35
C PRO A 142 15.31 21.29 -18.86
N PHE A 143 15.23 20.48 -17.79
CA PHE A 143 14.00 20.10 -17.10
C PHE A 143 13.80 20.82 -15.76
N SER A 144 14.57 21.88 -15.48
CA SER A 144 14.35 22.71 -14.30
C SER A 144 12.99 23.41 -14.40
N ILE A 145 12.37 23.66 -13.24
CA ILE A 145 11.10 24.41 -13.16
C ILE A 145 11.26 25.77 -13.86
N GLU A 146 12.39 26.45 -13.66
CA GLU A 146 12.67 27.74 -14.28
C GLU A 146 12.81 27.63 -15.82
N SER A 147 13.36 26.52 -16.33
CA SER A 147 13.47 26.23 -17.78
C SER A 147 12.12 25.91 -18.42
N LEU A 148 11.25 25.18 -17.72
CA LEU A 148 9.91 24.84 -18.22
C LEU A 148 8.95 26.04 -18.20
N LEU A 149 9.14 26.97 -17.26
CA LEU A 149 8.33 28.19 -17.15
C LEU A 149 8.75 29.25 -18.17
N ARG A 150 10.01 29.20 -18.65
CA ARG A 150 10.45 29.98 -19.81
C ARG A 150 9.89 29.37 -21.09
N ARG A 151 8.58 29.52 -21.29
CA ARG A 151 7.96 29.39 -22.61
C ARG A 151 8.44 30.59 -23.42
N ASP A 152 9.01 30.30 -24.59
CA ASP A 152 9.52 31.29 -25.53
C ASP A 152 8.47 32.38 -25.80
N SER A 153 8.71 33.58 -25.27
CA SER A 153 8.05 34.79 -25.74
C SER A 153 8.57 35.07 -27.16
N PRO A 154 7.72 35.12 -28.20
CA PRO A 154 8.19 35.27 -29.56
C PRO A 154 8.61 36.73 -29.78
N SER A 155 9.91 36.99 -29.69
CA SER A 155 10.51 38.23 -30.18
C SER A 155 11.29 37.95 -31.46
N GLY A 156 10.65 38.25 -32.59
CA GLY A 156 11.30 38.83 -33.77
C GLY A 156 12.26 37.98 -34.62
N ALA A 157 11.79 37.65 -35.83
CA ALA A 157 12.54 37.69 -37.10
C ALA A 157 13.62 36.62 -37.44
N SER A 158 13.16 35.57 -38.17
CA SER A 158 13.64 35.03 -39.49
C SER A 158 15.10 34.57 -39.72
N PRO A 159 15.43 33.72 -40.74
CA PRO A 159 14.62 32.79 -41.55
C PRO A 159 15.11 31.32 -41.45
N ARG A 160 14.19 30.37 -41.74
CA ARG A 160 14.48 28.95 -41.97
C ARG A 160 14.97 28.72 -43.41
N PRO A 161 16.03 27.93 -43.64
CA PRO A 161 16.28 27.34 -44.95
C PRO A 161 15.32 26.17 -45.17
N GLY A 162 14.61 26.20 -46.30
CA GLY A 162 13.58 25.23 -46.67
C GLY A 162 14.12 23.82 -46.91
N VAL A 163 13.28 22.84 -46.59
CA VAL A 163 13.39 21.48 -47.13
C VAL A 163 12.12 21.25 -47.92
N GLN A 164 12.31 21.07 -49.23
CA GLN A 164 11.26 20.85 -50.22
C GLN A 164 10.56 19.50 -49.95
N ILE A 165 9.24 19.50 -49.95
CA ILE A 165 8.41 18.30 -49.94
C ILE A 165 8.31 17.81 -51.38
N ILE A 166 8.97 16.69 -51.70
CA ILE A 166 8.78 15.99 -52.96
C ILE A 166 7.48 15.18 -52.85
N ARG A 167 6.47 15.61 -53.61
CA ARG A 167 5.20 14.91 -53.83
C ARG A 167 5.46 13.79 -54.85
N ALA A 168 5.21 12.54 -54.47
CA ALA A 168 5.10 11.43 -55.40
C ALA A 168 3.64 11.00 -55.50
N GLU A 169 3.04 11.23 -56.67
CA GLU A 169 1.84 10.56 -57.14
C GLU A 169 2.23 9.27 -57.87
N GLN A 170 1.51 8.16 -57.61
CA GLN A 170 0.98 7.19 -58.59
C GLN A 170 0.42 5.96 -57.84
N GLN A 171 -0.89 5.75 -57.86
CA GLN A 171 -1.67 4.92 -58.81
C GLN A 171 -1.49 3.41 -58.64
N GLN A 172 -2.49 2.76 -58.03
CA GLN A 172 -3.41 1.84 -58.73
C GLN A 172 -4.66 1.60 -57.90
#